data_AF-M0QWD1-F1
#
_entry.id   AF-M0QWD1-F1
#
_cell.length_a   1.000
_cell.length_b   1.000
_cell.length_c   1.000
_cell.angle_alpha   90.00
_cell.angle_beta   90.00
_cell.angle_gamma   90.00
#
_symmetry.space_group_name_H-M   'P 1'
#
loop_
_entity.id
_entity.type
_entity.pdbx_description
1 polymer ?
#
loop_
_entity_poly.entity_id
_entity_poly.type
_entity_poly.pdbx_seq_one_letter_code
_entity_poly.pdbx_strand_id
1 'polypeptide(L)'
;MSLKDDDSGDHDQNEENSTQKDGEKEKTDRDKSQSSGKRKAVVPGPAEHPLQYNYTFWYSRRTPGRPTSSQSYEQNIKQIGTFASVEQFWKFYSHMVRPGDLTGHSDFHLFKEGIKPMWEDDANKNGG
;
A
#
# COMPACT_ATOMS: atom_id res chain seq x y z
N MET A 1 -10.62 68.72 -12.71
CA MET A 1 -11.13 69.08 -14.06
C MET A 1 -9.98 68.87 -15.02
N SER A 2 -10.17 67.99 -16.01
CA SER A 2 -9.32 67.75 -17.20
C SER A 2 -7.94 67.13 -16.95
N LEU A 3 -7.39 66.22 -17.76
CA LEU A 3 -7.81 65.35 -18.88
C LEU A 3 -6.52 64.53 -19.14
N LYS A 4 -6.60 63.23 -19.41
CA LYS A 4 -5.46 62.46 -19.95
C LYS A 4 -5.96 61.26 -20.75
N ASP A 5 -6.26 61.59 -22.00
CA ASP A 5 -5.90 60.91 -23.25
C ASP A 5 -5.80 59.38 -23.26
N ASP A 6 -6.71 58.81 -24.05
CA ASP A 6 -6.60 57.56 -24.80
C ASP A 6 -5.28 57.47 -25.58
N ASP A 7 -4.64 56.29 -25.58
CA ASP A 7 -3.98 55.79 -26.78
C ASP A 7 -4.06 54.25 -26.82
N SER A 8 -4.68 53.75 -27.88
CA SER A 8 -4.78 52.34 -28.23
C SER A 8 -3.76 52.06 -29.32
N GLY A 9 -2.81 51.16 -29.06
CA GLY A 9 -1.81 50.74 -30.04
C GLY A 9 -1.59 49.24 -29.96
N ASP A 10 -2.23 48.52 -30.88
CA ASP A 10 -2.01 47.10 -31.18
C ASP A 10 -0.70 46.93 -31.97
N HIS A 11 0.11 45.94 -31.63
CA HIS A 11 1.24 45.51 -32.47
C HIS A 11 1.57 44.03 -32.25
N ASP A 12 1.05 43.20 -33.14
CA ASP A 12 1.46 41.82 -33.41
C ASP A 12 2.95 41.75 -33.79
N GLN A 13 3.75 40.98 -33.04
CA GLN A 13 4.99 40.38 -33.55
C GLN A 13 5.17 38.95 -33.03
N ASN A 14 5.22 38.04 -33.98
CA ASN A 14 5.50 36.61 -33.88
C ASN A 14 7.01 36.40 -34.01
N GLU A 15 7.69 35.79 -33.01
CA GLU A 15 9.01 35.19 -33.17
C GLU A 15 9.09 33.85 -32.42
N GLU A 16 9.43 32.81 -33.17
CA GLU A 16 9.75 31.47 -32.70
C GLU A 16 11.10 31.45 -31.97
N ASN A 17 11.21 30.74 -30.83
CA ASN A 17 12.29 29.76 -30.68
C ASN A 17 12.08 28.78 -29.50
N SER A 18 12.37 27.52 -29.81
CA SER A 18 12.42 26.35 -28.96
C SER A 18 13.20 26.53 -27.65
N THR A 19 12.67 25.98 -26.56
CA THR A 19 13.49 25.38 -25.51
C THR A 19 12.87 24.07 -25.08
N GLN A 20 13.48 22.98 -25.54
CA GLN A 20 13.28 21.64 -25.03
C GLN A 20 13.64 21.62 -23.54
N LYS A 21 12.77 21.05 -22.71
CA LYS A 21 13.15 20.62 -21.37
C LYS A 21 12.51 19.27 -21.07
N ASP A 22 13.37 18.27 -21.03
CA ASP A 22 13.08 16.88 -20.73
C ASP A 22 12.31 16.72 -19.41
N GLY A 23 11.11 16.15 -19.51
CA GLY A 23 10.33 15.68 -18.37
C GLY A 23 10.51 14.17 -18.22
N GLU A 24 11.54 13.77 -17.47
CA GLU A 24 11.73 12.38 -17.07
C GLU A 24 10.67 11.96 -16.02
N LYS A 25 9.85 10.98 -16.44
CA LYS A 25 9.18 9.92 -15.68
C LYS A 25 9.20 10.03 -14.14
N GLU A 26 8.02 10.29 -13.57
CA GLU A 26 7.55 9.52 -12.41
C GLU A 26 6.25 8.80 -12.78
N LYS A 27 6.41 7.55 -13.22
CA LYS A 27 5.30 6.59 -13.20
C LYS A 27 5.05 6.24 -11.74
N THR A 28 4.07 6.89 -11.13
CA THR A 28 3.47 6.37 -9.91
C THR A 28 2.71 5.10 -10.28
N ASP A 29 3.34 3.94 -10.09
CA ASP A 29 2.66 2.65 -10.07
C ASP A 29 1.66 2.66 -8.91
N ARG A 30 0.44 3.11 -9.21
CA ARG A 30 -0.73 2.85 -8.37
C ARG A 30 -0.99 1.35 -8.46
N ASP A 31 -0.44 0.62 -7.49
CA ASP A 31 -0.74 -0.78 -7.26
C ASP A 31 -2.24 -0.93 -6.93
N LYS A 32 -3.04 -1.09 -7.99
CA LYS A 32 -4.42 -1.55 -7.92
C LYS A 32 -4.38 -3.06 -7.67
N SER A 33 -4.22 -3.45 -6.41
CA SER A 33 -4.40 -4.85 -5.99
C SER A 33 -5.51 -5.01 -4.95
N GLN A 34 -6.55 -4.17 -4.98
CA GLN A 34 -7.86 -4.59 -4.48
C GLN A 34 -8.61 -5.32 -5.61
N SER A 35 -8.10 -6.51 -5.96
CA SER A 35 -8.92 -7.50 -6.64
C SER A 35 -9.67 -8.27 -5.56
N SER A 36 -10.93 -7.91 -5.38
CA SER A 36 -11.98 -8.74 -4.78
C SER A 36 -12.43 -9.85 -5.76
N GLY A 37 -11.52 -10.34 -6.62
CA GLY A 37 -11.73 -11.60 -7.32
C GLY A 37 -11.75 -12.72 -6.30
N LYS A 38 -12.67 -13.68 -6.46
CA LYS A 38 -12.69 -14.92 -5.67
C LYS A 38 -11.31 -15.57 -5.73
N ARG A 39 -10.46 -15.30 -4.75
CA ARG A 39 -9.13 -15.91 -4.65
C ARG A 39 -9.37 -17.40 -4.44
N LYS A 40 -8.73 -18.24 -5.25
CA LYS A 40 -8.77 -19.69 -5.04
C LYS A 40 -8.25 -19.98 -3.63
N ALA A 41 -8.89 -20.92 -2.95
CA ALA A 41 -8.45 -21.37 -1.64
C ALA A 41 -6.97 -21.79 -1.70
N VAL A 42 -6.17 -21.34 -0.76
CA VAL A 42 -4.76 -21.74 -0.64
C VAL A 42 -4.73 -23.13 -0.02
N VAL A 43 -4.04 -24.07 -0.69
CA VAL A 43 -3.90 -25.46 -0.27
C VAL A 43 -2.44 -25.88 -0.28
N PRO A 44 -2.03 -26.85 0.57
CA PRO A 44 -0.69 -27.43 0.51
C PRO A 44 -0.42 -28.09 -0.85
N GLY A 45 0.80 -27.95 -1.35
CA GLY A 45 1.27 -28.66 -2.54
C GLY A 45 1.57 -30.14 -2.27
N PRO A 46 1.81 -30.94 -3.33
CA PRO A 46 2.28 -32.32 -3.18
C PRO A 46 3.58 -32.36 -2.37
N ALA A 47 3.66 -33.28 -1.40
CA ALA A 47 4.82 -33.45 -0.50
C ALA A 47 5.18 -32.22 0.36
N GLU A 48 4.31 -31.23 0.48
CA GLU A 48 4.44 -30.16 1.47
C GLU A 48 3.86 -30.61 2.83
N HIS A 49 4.38 -30.04 3.92
CA HIS A 49 3.92 -30.31 5.28
C HIS A 49 2.74 -29.39 5.62
N PRO A 50 1.50 -29.91 5.75
CA PRO A 50 0.31 -29.10 5.95
C PRO A 50 0.31 -28.44 7.34
N LEU A 51 -0.19 -27.21 7.41
CA LEU A 51 -0.51 -26.55 8.67
C LEU A 51 -1.95 -26.88 9.09
N GLN A 52 -2.21 -26.81 10.40
CA GLN A 52 -3.55 -27.01 10.95
C GLN A 52 -4.56 -25.94 10.46
N TYR A 53 -4.05 -24.72 10.23
CA TYR A 53 -4.82 -23.59 9.73
C TYR A 53 -4.02 -22.89 8.64
N ASN A 54 -4.71 -22.29 7.68
CA ASN A 54 -4.10 -21.30 6.81
C ASN A 54 -3.79 -20.05 7.61
N TYR A 55 -2.66 -19.42 7.32
CA TYR A 55 -2.24 -18.17 7.94
C TYR A 55 -1.96 -17.11 6.89
N THR A 56 -2.15 -15.87 7.28
CA THR A 56 -1.98 -14.69 6.44
C THR A 56 -0.97 -13.74 7.08
N PHE A 57 0.07 -13.40 6.32
CA PHE A 57 0.96 -12.31 6.69
C PHE A 57 0.32 -10.97 6.35
N TRP A 58 0.47 -10.02 7.27
CA TRP A 58 0.11 -8.63 7.09
C TRP A 58 1.27 -7.72 7.48
N TYR A 59 1.30 -6.55 6.88
CA TYR A 59 2.25 -5.49 7.18
C TYR A 59 1.51 -4.18 7.39
N SER A 60 1.84 -3.46 8.46
CA SER A 60 1.38 -2.10 8.67
C SER A 60 2.54 -1.16 8.85
N ARG A 61 2.37 0.08 8.38
CA ARG A 61 3.32 1.17 8.63
C ARG A 61 2.56 2.39 9.12
N ARG A 62 2.99 2.93 10.26
CA ARG A 62 2.43 4.15 10.84
C ARG A 62 3.22 5.36 10.35
N THR A 63 2.51 6.39 9.91
CA THR A 63 3.11 7.69 9.62
C THR A 63 3.30 8.45 10.94
N PRO A 64 4.53 8.83 11.31
CA PRO A 64 4.77 9.61 12.52
C PRO A 64 3.94 10.91 12.51
N GLY A 65 3.37 11.28 13.66
CA GLY A 65 2.62 12.53 13.81
C GLY A 65 1.18 12.53 13.27
N ARG A 66 0.68 11.43 12.67
CA ARG A 66 -0.76 11.28 12.38
C ARG A 66 -1.49 10.55 13.50
N PRO A 67 -2.62 11.08 14.00
CA PRO A 67 -3.49 10.32 14.90
C PRO A 67 -3.95 9.01 14.23
N THR A 68 -3.85 7.90 14.95
CA THR A 68 -4.32 6.60 14.46
C THR A 68 -5.80 6.45 14.79
N SER A 69 -6.67 6.64 13.81
CA SER A 69 -8.08 6.20 13.87
C SER A 69 -8.25 4.79 13.32
N SER A 70 -9.32 4.08 13.67
CA SER A 70 -9.62 2.74 13.13
C SER A 70 -9.62 2.71 11.60
N GLN A 71 -10.23 3.71 10.96
CA GLN A 71 -10.26 3.81 9.50
C GLN A 71 -8.87 4.03 8.90
N SER A 72 -8.02 4.83 9.56
CA SER A 72 -6.63 5.01 9.12
C SER A 72 -5.79 3.75 9.33
N TYR A 73 -6.07 2.96 10.36
CA TYR A 73 -5.37 1.71 10.62
C TYR A 73 -5.72 0.66 9.57
N GLU A 74 -7.01 0.49 9.26
CA GLU A 74 -7.47 -0.43 8.21
C GLU A 74 -6.87 -0.08 6.83
N GLN A 75 -6.69 1.22 6.54
CA GLN A 75 -6.04 1.66 5.29
C GLN A 75 -4.52 1.40 5.28
N ASN A 76 -3.87 1.40 6.44
CA ASN A 76 -2.42 1.25 6.56
C ASN A 76 -1.97 -0.20 6.74
N ILE A 77 -2.88 -1.14 6.97
CA ILE A 77 -2.59 -2.56 7.07
C ILE A 77 -2.81 -3.26 5.74
N LYS A 78 -1.81 -3.99 5.28
CA LYS A 78 -1.80 -4.64 3.97
C LYS A 78 -1.55 -6.12 4.13
N GLN A 79 -2.38 -6.93 3.48
CA GLN A 79 -2.14 -8.36 3.35
C GLN A 79 -0.97 -8.60 2.40
N ILE A 80 0.03 -9.36 2.85
CA ILE A 80 1.17 -9.80 2.01
C ILE A 80 0.79 -11.07 1.25
N GLY A 81 0.24 -12.07 1.95
CA GLY A 81 -0.11 -13.35 1.36
C GLY A 81 -0.59 -14.36 2.38
N THR A 82 -1.20 -15.44 1.88
CA THR A 82 -1.74 -16.55 2.67
C THR A 82 -1.02 -17.83 2.30
N PHE A 83 -0.77 -18.69 3.28
CA PHE A 83 -0.09 -19.98 3.12
C PHE A 83 -0.78 -21.06 3.95
N ALA A 84 -0.67 -22.31 3.48
CA ALA A 84 -1.30 -23.48 4.04
C ALA A 84 -0.30 -24.58 4.47
N SER A 85 0.99 -24.41 4.18
CA SER A 85 2.05 -25.39 4.49
C SER A 85 3.30 -24.73 5.05
N VAL A 86 4.18 -25.53 5.66
CA VAL A 86 5.48 -25.10 6.20
C VAL A 86 6.38 -24.56 5.09
N GLU A 87 6.38 -25.19 3.91
CA GLU A 87 7.17 -24.77 2.76
C GLU A 87 6.66 -23.44 2.20
N GLN A 88 5.34 -23.26 2.11
CA GLN A 88 4.76 -21.98 1.70
C GLN A 88 5.08 -20.87 2.69
N PHE A 89 5.05 -21.15 4.00
CA PHE A 89 5.51 -20.21 5.02
C PHE A 89 6.96 -19.76 4.74
N TRP A 90 7.89 -20.70 4.53
CA TRP A 90 9.29 -20.36 4.28
C TRP A 90 9.49 -19.63 2.95
N LYS A 91 8.68 -19.90 1.92
CA LYS A 91 8.67 -19.12 0.66
C LYS A 91 8.33 -17.65 0.91
N PHE A 92 7.39 -17.33 1.81
CA PHE A 92 7.14 -15.94 2.21
C PHE A 92 8.26 -15.39 3.09
N TYR A 93 8.54 -16.06 4.21
CA TYR A 93 9.43 -15.55 5.25
C TYR A 93 10.86 -15.29 4.76
N SER A 94 11.39 -16.15 3.87
CA SER A 94 12.74 -15.97 3.31
C SER A 94 12.90 -14.71 2.45
N HIS A 95 11.82 -14.16 1.91
CA HIS A 95 11.83 -12.92 1.10
C HIS A 95 11.40 -11.69 1.91
N MET A 96 11.04 -11.86 3.20
CA MET A 96 10.66 -10.75 4.06
C MET A 96 11.90 -10.08 4.66
N VAL A 97 11.86 -8.77 4.75
CA VAL A 97 12.85 -7.99 5.51
C VAL A 97 12.76 -8.42 6.97
N ARG A 98 13.90 -8.63 7.63
CA ARG A 98 13.90 -8.99 9.06
C ARG A 98 13.28 -7.86 9.87
N PRO A 99 12.50 -8.14 10.93
CA PRO A 99 11.88 -7.09 11.74
C PRO A 99 12.87 -6.03 12.26
N GLY A 100 14.10 -6.44 12.60
CA GLY A 100 15.14 -5.51 13.08
C GLY A 100 15.70 -4.56 12.02
N ASP A 101 15.51 -4.89 10.74
CA ASP A 101 15.98 -4.09 9.60
C ASP A 101 14.85 -3.20 9.02
N LEU A 102 13.64 -3.27 9.59
CA LEU A 102 12.52 -2.43 9.16
C LEU A 102 12.76 -0.98 9.58
N THR A 103 12.62 -0.06 8.63
CA THR A 103 12.72 1.37 8.90
C THR A 103 11.36 1.96 9.30
N GLY A 104 11.34 2.79 10.34
CA GLY A 104 10.14 3.49 10.81
C GLY A 104 9.24 2.63 11.70
N HIS A 105 8.06 3.16 12.04
CA HIS A 105 7.08 2.46 12.87
C HIS A 105 6.28 1.46 12.04
N SER A 106 6.89 0.31 11.78
CA SER A 106 6.31 -0.78 11.00
C SER A 106 6.12 -2.04 11.84
N ASP A 107 5.06 -2.78 11.55
CA ASP A 107 4.70 -4.02 12.24
C ASP A 107 4.41 -5.12 11.20
N PHE A 108 4.82 -6.35 11.50
CA PHE A 108 4.32 -7.54 10.84
C PHE A 108 3.29 -8.22 11.73
N HIS A 109 2.21 -8.70 11.12
CA HIS A 109 1.17 -9.47 11.81
C HIS A 109 1.02 -10.82 11.12
N LEU A 110 0.84 -11.86 11.92
CA LEU A 110 0.55 -13.20 11.42
C LEU A 110 -0.73 -13.71 12.08
N PHE A 111 -1.80 -13.82 11.30
CA PHE A 111 -3.13 -14.22 11.78
C PHE A 111 -3.65 -15.41 10.97
N LYS A 112 -4.58 -16.17 11.55
CA LYS A 112 -5.29 -17.21 10.79
C LYS A 112 -6.03 -16.57 9.61
N GLU A 113 -6.17 -17.31 8.51
CA GLU A 113 -6.95 -16.87 7.36
C GLU A 113 -8.37 -16.49 7.79
N GLY A 114 -8.85 -15.34 7.30
CA GLY A 114 -10.17 -14.79 7.63
C GLY A 114 -10.22 -13.91 8.87
N ILE A 115 -9.18 -13.89 9.72
CA ILE A 115 -9.11 -13.00 10.88
C ILE A 115 -8.25 -11.78 10.53
N LYS A 116 -8.84 -10.58 10.62
CA LYS A 116 -8.09 -9.33 10.48
C LYS A 116 -7.28 -9.05 11.75
N PRO A 117 -6.05 -8.53 11.65
CA PRO A 117 -5.22 -8.07 12.77
C PRO A 117 -5.74 -6.74 13.36
N MET A 118 -7.01 -6.73 13.79
CA MET A 118 -7.75 -5.57 14.29
C MET A 118 -8.61 -6.00 15.48
N TRP A 119 -8.75 -5.14 16.49
CA TRP A 119 -9.56 -5.44 17.67
C TRP A 119 -11.05 -5.44 17.34
N GLU A 120 -11.46 -4.73 16.28
CA GLU A 120 -12.83 -4.71 15.78
C GLU A 120 -13.25 -6.00 15.07
N ASP A 121 -12.30 -6.88 14.73
CA ASP A 121 -12.61 -8.19 14.13
C ASP A 121 -13.43 -9.05 15.10
N ASP A 122 -14.46 -9.73 14.59
CA ASP A 122 -15.35 -10.55 15.39
C ASP A 122 -14.63 -11.64 16.21
N ALA A 123 -13.49 -12.14 15.72
CA ALA A 123 -12.69 -13.13 16.42
C ALA A 123 -11.81 -12.53 17.53
N ASN A 124 -11.55 -11.21 17.50
CA ASN A 124 -10.66 -10.53 18.44
C ASN A 124 -11.39 -9.66 19.46
N LYS A 125 -12.60 -9.18 19.16
CA LYS A 125 -13.35 -8.18 19.97
C LYS A 125 -13.57 -8.53 21.44
N ASN A 126 -13.56 -9.82 21.77
CA ASN A 126 -13.78 -10.33 23.14
C ASN A 126 -12.50 -10.96 23.73
N GLY A 127 -11.34 -10.78 23.11
CA GLY A 127 -10.05 -11.32 23.55
C GLY A 127 -9.24 -10.35 24.42
N GLY A 128 -7.98 -10.73 24.72
CA GLY A 128 -7.00 -9.94 25.48
C GLY A 128 -5.74 -10.72 25.79
#